data_AF-L0DLQ8-F1
#
_entry.id   AF-L0DLQ8-F1
#
_cell.length_a   1.000
_cell.length_b   1.000
_cell.length_c   1.000
_cell.angle_alpha   90.00
_cell.angle_beta   90.00
_cell.angle_gamma   90.00
#
_symmetry.space_group_name_H-M   'P 1'
#
loop_
_entity.id
_entity.type
_entity.pdbx_description
1 polymer ?
#
loop_
_entity_poly.entity_id
_entity_poly.type
_entity_poly.pdbx_seq_one_letter_code
_entity_poly.pdbx_strand_id
1 'polypeptide(L)' 'MDHTKRELRQQKREIKRAGGKRRRRLLKQGLAERPEEAVDTVFDFGRYSSAKLNGIDRDSTRQRQAPPEPA' A
#
# COMPACT_ATOMS: atom_id res chain seq x y z
N MET A 1 10.49 -20.94 -8.58
CA MET A 1 9.31 -21.20 -7.74
C MET A 1 8.32 -20.10 -8.01
N ASP A 2 7.25 -20.39 -8.75
CA ASP A 2 6.21 -19.39 -9.01
C ASP A 2 5.34 -19.25 -7.77
N HIS A 3 5.32 -18.05 -7.18
CA HIS A 3 4.44 -17.75 -6.06
C HIS A 3 2.98 -17.82 -6.49
N THR A 4 2.15 -18.48 -5.71
CA THR A 4 0.72 -18.53 -5.99
C THR A 4 0.10 -17.12 -5.89
N LYS A 5 -0.97 -16.86 -6.64
CA LYS A 5 -1.73 -15.58 -6.54
C LYS A 5 -2.12 -15.24 -5.09
N ARG A 6 -2.38 -16.27 -4.28
CA ARG A 6 -2.70 -16.15 -2.85
C ARG A 6 -1.51 -15.64 -2.05
N GLU A 7 -0.32 -16.21 -2.26
CA GLU A 7 0.93 -15.77 -1.61
C GLU A 7 1.26 -14.32 -1.93
N LEU A 8 1.18 -13.92 -3.21
CA LEU A 8 1.45 -12.54 -3.62
C LEU A 8 0.50 -11.53 -2.97
N ARG A 9 -0.79 -11.89 -2.84
CA ARG A 9 -1.78 -11.07 -2.11
C ARG A 9 -1.47 -11.00 -0.62
N GLN A 10 -1.04 -12.12 -0.03
CA GLN A 10 -0.69 -12.18 1.39
C GLN A 10 0.53 -11.31 1.69
N GLN A 11 1.60 -11.45 0.90
CA GLN A 11 2.81 -10.61 0.99
C GLN A 11 2.46 -9.12 0.87
N LYS A 12 1.59 -8.76 -0.08
CA LYS A 12 1.11 -7.37 -0.24
C LYS A 12 0.38 -6.87 1.00
N ARG A 13 -0.51 -7.68 1.58
CA ARG A 13 -1.25 -7.34 2.81
C ARG A 13 -0.30 -7.17 3.99
N GLU A 14 0.70 -8.03 4.13
CA GLU A 14 1.72 -7.95 5.18
C GLU A 14 2.56 -6.68 5.08
N ILE A 15 3.07 -6.36 3.89
CA ILE A 15 3.83 -5.13 3.64
C ILE A 15 2.98 -3.88 3.95
N LYS A 16 1.72 -3.84 3.48
CA LYS A 16 0.79 -2.74 3.79
C LYS A 16 0.53 -2.62 5.29
N ARG A 17 0.31 -3.74 5.99
CA ARG A 17 0.07 -3.76 7.43
C ARG A 17 1.29 -3.24 8.19
N ALA A 18 2.49 -3.67 7.82
CA ALA A 18 3.75 -3.22 8.42
C ALA A 18 4.00 -1.72 8.18
N GLY A 19 3.80 -1.25 6.94
CA GLY A 19 3.90 0.17 6.59
C GLY A 19 2.91 1.04 7.35
N GLY A 20 1.65 0.61 7.44
CA GLY A 20 0.62 1.29 8.20
C GLY A 20 0.90 1.36 9.70
N LYS A 21 1.41 0.27 10.30
CA LYS A 21 1.84 0.25 11.71
C LYS A 21 2.96 1.27 11.96
N ARG A 22 3.97 1.30 11.08
CA ARG A 22 5.11 2.23 11.20
C ARG A 22 4.69 3.69 11.01
N ARG A 23 3.88 3.99 9.98
CA ARG A 23 3.32 5.33 9.75
C ARG A 23 2.53 5.81 10.95
N ARG A 24 1.62 4.97 11.48
CA ARG A 24 0.81 5.32 12.66
C ARG A 24 1.67 5.62 13.87
N ARG A 25 2.71 4.81 14.11
CA ARG A 25 3.65 5.06 15.21
C ARG A 25 4.34 6.41 15.07
N LEU A 26 4.88 6.72 13.88
CA LEU A 26 5.55 8.00 13.62
C LEU A 26 4.62 9.17 13.88
N LEU A 27 3.41 9.16 13.32
CA LEU A 27 2.45 10.25 13.48
C LEU A 27 2.02 10.44 14.95
N LYS A 28 1.80 9.34 15.68
CA LYS A 28 1.50 9.42 17.11
C LYS A 28 2.65 10.00 17.93
N GLN A 29 3.87 9.62 17.60
CA GLN A 29 5.06 10.11 18.26
C GLN A 29 5.26 11.61 17.98
N GLY A 30 5.10 12.04 16.72
CA GLY A 30 5.16 13.45 16.35
C GLY A 30 4.13 14.31 17.09
N LEU A 31 2.88 13.83 17.21
CA LEU A 31 1.85 14.51 18.00
C LEU A 31 2.20 14.64 19.50
N ALA A 32 2.92 13.66 20.06
CA ALA A 32 3.29 13.68 21.48
C ALA A 32 4.53 14.53 21.75
N GLU A 33 5.51 14.51 20.83
CA GLU A 33 6.80 15.18 21.01
C GLU A 33 6.80 16.62 20.52
N ARG A 34 6.17 16.89 19.36
CA ARG A 34 6.14 18.20 18.70
C ARG A 34 4.78 18.44 18.02
N PRO A 35 3.71 18.71 18.80
CA PRO A 35 2.35 18.78 18.27
C PRO A 35 2.17 19.85 17.19
N GLU A 36 2.86 20.97 17.29
CA GLU A 36 2.78 22.08 16.31
C GLU A 36 3.34 21.68 14.93
N GLU A 37 4.44 20.93 14.89
CA GLU A 37 5.08 20.48 13.65
C GLU A 37 4.48 19.16 13.11
N ALA A 38 3.63 18.49 13.89
CA ALA A 38 3.09 17.18 13.54
C ALA A 38 2.26 17.22 12.24
N VAL A 39 1.68 18.37 11.89
CA VAL A 39 0.92 18.58 10.65
C VAL A 39 1.78 18.39 9.40
N ASP A 40 3.06 18.76 9.48
CA ASP A 40 4.01 18.69 8.36
C ASP A 40 4.74 17.33 8.28
N THR A 41 4.40 16.39 9.16
CA THR A 41 5.06 15.08 9.22
C THR A 41 4.72 14.23 8.00
N VAL A 42 5.68 14.12 7.08
CA VAL A 42 5.60 13.21 5.92
C VAL A 42 6.21 11.85 6.25
N PHE A 43 5.51 10.78 5.89
CA PHE A 43 6.01 9.41 6.06
C PHE A 43 6.38 8.79 4.71
N ASP A 44 7.66 8.47 4.52
CA ASP A 44 8.11 7.63 3.41
C ASP A 44 7.97 6.14 3.76
N PHE A 45 7.24 5.43 2.89
CA PHE A 45 7.04 3.99 3.02
C PHE A 45 8.30 3.19 2.68
N GLY A 46 9.17 3.65 1.79
CA GLY A 46 10.41 2.96 1.39
C GLY A 46 10.22 1.44 1.20
N ARG A 47 10.92 0.63 2.02
CA ARG A 47 10.82 -0.84 2.00
C ARG A 47 9.44 -1.41 2.33
N TYR A 48 8.59 -0.64 3.01
CA TYR A 48 7.20 -1.01 3.32
C TYR A 48 6.21 -0.55 2.26
N SER A 49 6.71 -0.07 1.11
CA SER A 49 5.86 0.26 -0.03
C SER A 49 5.40 -1.03 -0.73
N SER A 50 4.08 -1.19 -0.82
CA SER A 50 3.47 -2.27 -1.60
C SER A 50 3.37 -1.97 -3.10
N ALA A 51 3.90 -0.83 -3.57
CA ALA A 51 3.78 -0.39 -4.95
C ALA A 51 4.35 -1.41 -5.94
N LYS A 52 5.47 -2.04 -5.59
CA LYS A 52 6.10 -3.10 -6.39
C LYS A 52 5.19 -4.32 -6.60
N LEU A 53 4.20 -4.53 -5.73
CA LEU A 53 3.24 -5.65 -5.78
C LEU A 53 1.90 -5.25 -6.44
N ASN A 54 1.84 -4.11 -7.12
CA ASN A 54 0.70 -3.75 -7.95
C ASN A 54 0.82 -4.43 -9.33
N GLY A 55 -0.27 -4.98 -9.85
CA GLY A 55 -0.32 -5.58 -11.18
C GLY A 55 0.39 -6.93 -11.35
N ILE A 56 1.09 -7.44 -10.33
CA ILE A 56 1.74 -8.77 -10.39
C ILE A 56 0.69 -9.89 -10.49
N ASP A 57 -0.44 -9.74 -9.80
CA ASP A 57 -1.56 -10.64 -10.05
C ASP A 57 -2.17 -10.28 -11.41
N ARG A 58 -1.90 -11.10 -12.43
CA ARG A 58 -2.67 -11.14 -13.70
C ARG A 58 -4.11 -11.57 -13.38
N ASP A 59 -4.81 -10.70 -12.68
CA ASP A 59 -6.19 -10.85 -12.25
C ASP A 59 -7.07 -10.23 -13.32
N SER A 60 -7.67 -11.10 -14.14
CA SER A 60 -8.57 -10.71 -15.22
C SER A 60 -9.77 -9.92 -14.72
N THR A 61 -10.16 -10.07 -13.45
CA THR A 61 -11.27 -9.31 -12.84
C THR A 61 -10.94 -7.83 -12.60
N ARG A 62 -9.66 -7.43 -12.70
CA ARG A 62 -9.22 -6.04 -12.58
C ARG A 62 -9.08 -5.29 -13.89
N GLN A 63 -9.32 -5.95 -15.03
CA GLN A 63 -9.36 -5.23 -16.30
C GLN A 63 -10.59 -4.32 -16.30
N ARG A 64 -10.38 -3.03 -16.59
CA ARG A 64 -11.49 -2.14 -16.91
C ARG A 64 -12.14 -2.71 -18.16
N GLN A 65 -13.42 -3.07 -18.07
CA GLN A 65 -14.19 -3.39 -19.27
C GLN A 65 -14.13 -2.17 -20.19
N ALA A 66 -13.85 -2.40 -21.47
CA ALA A 66 -13.89 -1.34 -22.45
C ALA A 66 -15.27 -0.67 -22.38
N PRO A 67 -15.35 0.68 -22.45
CA PRO A 67 -16.64 1.34 -22.53
C PRO A 67 -17.41 0.77 -23.73
N PRO A 68 -18.74 0.57 -23.63
CA PRO A 68 -19.53 0.09 -24.76
C PRO A 68 -19.34 1.04 -25.93
N GLU A 69 -19.10 0.49 -27.13
CA GLU A 69 -18.97 1.30 -28.35
C GLU A 69 -20.26 2.09 -28.58
N PRO A 70 -20.16 3.37 -28.98
CA PRO A 70 -21.34 4.15 -29.33
C PRO A 70 -22.00 3.52 -30.59
N ALA A 71 -23.32 3.33 -30.50
CA ALA A 71 -24.17 2.80 -31.55
C ALA A 71 -24.26 3.70 -32.79
#